data_AF-A0A9E6EHM4-F1
#
_entry.id   AF-A0A9E6EHM4-F1
#
_cell.length_a   1.000
_cell.length_b   1.000
_cell.length_c   1.000
_cell.angle_alpha   90.00
_cell.angle_beta   90.00
_cell.angle_gamma   90.00
#
_symmetry.space_group_name_H-M   'P 1'
#
loop_
_entity.id
_entity.type
_entity.pdbx_description
1 polymer ?
#
loop_
_entity_poly.entity_id
_entity_poly.type
_entity_poly.pdbx_seq_one_letter_code
_entity_poly.pdbx_strand_id
1 'polypeptide(L)'
;MVLKHLELKRFKCWRALSLDFSPGLNVILGPNESGKTTLRAALMAVLFGNPTSQSEVVERWKSWGEAERCELKLEYADRGGLACQLRKDFTDHKVFLIKGEESFKTAKLIQQ
;
A
#
# COMPACT_ATOMS: atom_id res chain seq x y z
N MET A 1 10.06 -10.51 -6.70
CA MET A 1 8.91 -9.99 -5.94
C MET A 1 7.64 -10.43 -6.63
N VAL A 2 6.72 -11.02 -5.89
CA VAL A 2 5.41 -11.49 -6.37
C VAL A 2 4.32 -10.94 -5.44
N LEU A 3 3.39 -10.15 -5.97
CA LEU A 3 2.27 -9.58 -5.19
C LEU A 3 1.33 -10.70 -4.72
N LYS A 4 0.79 -10.58 -3.51
CA LYS A 4 -0.15 -11.55 -2.92
C LYS A 4 -1.45 -10.89 -2.50
N HIS A 5 -1.39 -9.81 -1.74
CA HIS A 5 -2.56 -9.13 -1.23
C HIS A 5 -2.34 -7.63 -1.15
N LEU A 6 -3.37 -6.83 -1.45
CA LEU A 6 -3.33 -5.38 -1.28
C LEU A 6 -4.58 -4.91 -0.53
N GLU A 7 -4.36 -4.15 0.54
CA GLU A 7 -5.41 -3.44 1.26
C GLU A 7 -5.19 -1.93 1.16
N LEU A 8 -6.27 -1.22 0.84
CA LEU A 8 -6.32 0.23 0.78
C LEU A 8 -7.38 0.73 1.76
N LYS A 9 -7.07 1.79 2.49
CA LYS A 9 -8.06 2.58 3.24
C LYS A 9 -7.90 4.05 2.89
N ARG A 10 -9.03 4.72 2.64
CA ARG A 10 -9.12 6.16 2.35
C ARG A 10 -8.20 6.60 1.22
N PHE A 11 -8.09 5.82 0.15
CA PHE A 11 -7.23 6.11 -1.00
C PHE A 11 -8.03 6.52 -2.26
N LYS A 12 -8.01 7.81 -2.59
CA LYS A 12 -8.69 8.44 -3.73
C LYS A 12 -10.19 8.09 -3.81
N CYS A 13 -10.59 7.23 -4.74
CA CYS A 13 -11.99 6.81 -4.91
C CYS A 13 -12.39 5.65 -3.98
N TRP A 14 -11.43 5.01 -3.30
CA TRP A 14 -11.67 3.86 -2.45
C TRP A 14 -11.64 4.24 -0.97
N ARG A 15 -12.79 4.19 -0.30
CA ARG A 15 -12.84 4.24 1.17
C ARG A 15 -12.17 3.02 1.80
N ALA A 16 -12.45 1.85 1.22
CA ALA A 16 -11.76 0.60 1.53
C ALA A 16 -11.71 -0.27 0.26
N LEU A 17 -10.61 -1.01 0.08
CA LEU A 17 -10.47 -2.04 -0.94
C LEU A 17 -9.55 -3.13 -0.40
N SER A 18 -9.89 -4.39 -0.63
CA SER A 18 -9.05 -5.55 -0.33
C SER A 18 -9.12 -6.50 -1.52
N LEU A 19 -7.97 -6.95 -2.01
CA LEU A 19 -7.89 -7.83 -3.17
C LEU A 19 -6.68 -8.75 -3.11
N ASP A 20 -6.86 -9.96 -3.63
CA ASP A 20 -5.83 -10.96 -3.78
C ASP A 20 -5.28 -10.97 -5.22
N PHE A 21 -3.98 -11.17 -5.34
CA PHE A 21 -3.31 -11.41 -6.61
C PHE A 21 -3.10 -12.91 -6.81
N SER A 22 -3.40 -13.39 -8.01
CA SER A 22 -3.11 -14.75 -8.43
C SER A 22 -1.71 -14.86 -9.06
N PRO A 23 -1.07 -16.05 -9.03
CA PRO A 23 0.13 -16.29 -9.81
C PRO A 23 -0.11 -16.05 -11.32
N GLY A 24 0.91 -15.56 -12.03
CA GLY A 24 0.82 -15.31 -13.47
C GLY A 24 0.22 -13.95 -13.82
N LEU A 25 -0.68 -13.93 -14.81
CA LEU A 25 -1.26 -12.69 -15.35
C LEU A 25 -2.55 -12.33 -14.61
N ASN A 26 -2.55 -11.17 -13.97
CA ASN A 26 -3.75 -10.58 -13.35
C ASN A 26 -4.31 -9.49 -14.28
N VAL A 27 -5.57 -9.63 -14.69
CA VAL A 27 -6.26 -8.64 -15.54
C VAL A 27 -7.30 -7.90 -14.70
N ILE A 28 -7.14 -6.58 -14.56
CA ILE A 28 -8.09 -5.73 -13.86
C ILE A 28 -9.03 -5.10 -14.89
N LEU A 29 -10.25 -5.62 -14.98
CA LEU A 29 -11.28 -5.15 -15.90
C LEU A 29 -12.33 -4.31 -15.17
N GLY A 30 -12.83 -3.27 -15.84
CA GLY A 30 -13.93 -2.45 -15.33
C GLY A 30 -14.18 -1.22 -16.22
N PRO A 31 -15.35 -0.57 -16.09
CA PRO A 31 -15.67 0.66 -16.81
C PRO A 31 -14.68 1.78 -16.56
N ASN A 32 -14.66 2.82 -17.40
CA ASN A 32 -13.90 4.03 -17.09
C ASN A 32 -14.26 4.56 -15.70
N GLU A 33 -13.28 5.17 -15.04
CA GLU A 33 -13.44 5.72 -13.67
C GLU A 33 -13.72 4.71 -12.57
N SER A 34 -13.78 3.40 -12.87
CA SER A 34 -13.94 2.33 -11.87
C SER A 34 -12.76 2.16 -10.91
N GLY A 35 -11.79 3.08 -10.90
CA GLY A 35 -10.64 3.03 -9.99
C GLY A 35 -9.45 2.16 -10.46
N LYS A 36 -9.41 1.70 -11.72
CA LYS A 36 -8.27 0.91 -12.25
C LYS A 36 -6.93 1.64 -12.20
N THR A 37 -6.90 2.90 -12.67
CA THR A 37 -5.70 3.74 -12.57
C THR A 37 -5.37 4.08 -11.12
N THR A 38 -6.39 4.20 -10.27
CA THR A 38 -6.22 4.37 -8.81
C THR A 38 -5.52 3.17 -8.19
N LEU A 39 -5.87 1.94 -8.58
CA LEU A 39 -5.22 0.73 -8.09
C LEU A 39 -3.72 0.70 -8.42
N ARG A 40 -3.34 1.06 -9.66
CA ARG A 40 -1.92 1.25 -10.02
C ARG A 40 -1.24 2.31 -9.17
N ALA A 41 -1.89 3.45 -8.95
CA ALA A 41 -1.34 4.51 -8.11
C ALA A 41 -1.16 4.06 -6.66
N ALA A 42 -2.06 3.22 -6.14
CA ALA A 42 -1.97 2.67 -4.80
C ALA A 42 -0.77 1.70 -4.66
N LEU A 43 -0.51 0.85 -5.66
CA LEU A 43 0.68 0.02 -5.71
C LEU A 43 1.97 0.85 -5.71
N MET A 44 2.01 1.94 -6.47
CA MET A 44 3.16 2.86 -6.46
C MET A 44 3.30 3.55 -5.10
N ALA A 45 2.20 3.97 -4.48
CA ALA A 45 2.20 4.64 -3.19
C ALA A 45 2.64 3.72 -2.05
N VAL A 46 2.14 2.48 -1.98
CA VAL A 46 2.56 1.53 -0.93
C VAL A 46 4.04 1.16 -1.07
N LEU A 47 4.56 1.02 -2.29
CA LEU A 47 5.98 0.69 -2.50
C LEU A 47 6.90 1.90 -2.27
N PHE A 48 6.58 3.05 -2.85
CA PHE A 48 7.52 4.18 -2.96
C PHE A 48 7.04 5.48 -2.32
N GLY A 49 5.75 5.58 -1.97
CA GLY A 49 5.22 6.74 -1.29
C GLY A 49 5.92 6.96 0.06
N ASN A 50 6.23 8.21 0.38
CA ASN A 50 6.85 8.56 1.66
C ASN A 50 5.77 9.10 2.62
N PRO A 51 5.44 8.39 3.71
CA PRO A 51 4.45 8.86 4.67
C PRO A 51 4.79 10.18 5.35
N THR A 52 6.07 10.54 5.46
CA THR A 52 6.50 11.81 6.08
C THR A 52 6.43 12.99 5.13
N SER A 53 6.18 12.76 3.84
CA SER A 53 6.07 13.84 2.86
C SER A 53 4.80 14.67 3.09
N GLN A 54 4.95 15.99 3.01
CA GLN A 54 3.85 16.95 3.03
C GLN A 54 3.55 17.51 1.63
N SER A 55 4.04 16.84 0.58
CA SER A 55 3.79 17.29 -0.80
C SER A 55 2.30 17.21 -1.15
N GLU A 56 1.86 18.11 -2.03
CA GLU A 56 0.49 18.12 -2.54
C GLU A 56 0.10 16.78 -3.21
N VAL A 57 1.09 16.07 -3.79
CA VAL A 57 0.90 14.74 -4.38
C VAL A 57 0.40 13.73 -3.35
N VAL A 58 0.93 13.75 -2.13
CA VAL A 58 0.51 12.85 -1.05
C VAL A 58 -0.84 13.27 -0.49
N GLU A 59 -1.11 14.57 -0.38
CA GLU A 59 -2.43 15.07 0.04
C GLU A 59 -3.54 14.63 -0.91
N ARG A 60 -3.28 14.63 -2.23
CA ARG A 60 -4.22 14.16 -3.26
C ARG A 60 -4.54 12.66 -3.19
N TRP A 61 -3.89 11.88 -2.33
CA TRP A 61 -4.24 10.47 -2.12
C TRP A 61 -5.37 10.29 -1.12
N LYS A 62 -5.64 11.28 -0.27
CA LYS A 62 -6.75 11.24 0.67
C LYS A 62 -8.08 11.12 -0.09
N SER A 63 -8.94 10.20 0.35
CA SER A 63 -10.30 10.12 -0.21
C SER A 63 -11.13 11.34 0.16
N TRP A 64 -12.02 11.74 -0.73
CA TRP A 64 -12.89 12.88 -0.51
C TRP A 64 -13.76 12.69 0.73
N GLY A 65 -13.80 13.72 1.60
CA GLY A 65 -14.57 13.72 2.83
C GLY A 65 -13.92 13.00 4.02
N GLU A 66 -12.74 12.41 3.85
CA GLU A 66 -12.00 11.79 4.97
C GLU A 66 -11.19 12.83 5.76
N ALA A 67 -11.24 12.73 7.09
CA ALA A 67 -10.42 13.55 7.97
C ALA A 67 -8.95 13.09 7.96
N GLU A 68 -8.75 11.78 7.92
CA GLU A 68 -7.43 11.11 7.97
C GLU A 68 -6.88 10.83 6.57
N ARG A 69 -5.54 10.76 6.46
CA ARG A 69 -4.85 10.33 5.24
C ARG A 69 -4.98 8.80 5.07
N CYS A 70 -4.52 8.32 3.91
CA CYS A 70 -4.66 6.92 3.53
C CYS A 70 -3.77 5.97 4.34
N GLU A 71 -4.22 4.73 4.46
CA GLU A 71 -3.42 3.61 4.97
C GLU A 71 -3.32 2.56 3.86
N LEU A 72 -2.12 2.06 3.59
CA LEU A 72 -1.87 1.09 2.53
C LEU A 72 -1.08 -0.08 3.08
N LYS A 73 -1.48 -1.30 2.71
CA LYS A 73 -0.80 -2.53 3.10
C LYS A 73 -0.64 -3.44 1.89
N LEU A 74 0.56 -3.94 1.67
CA LEU A 74 0.89 -4.86 0.60
C LEU A 74 1.59 -6.09 1.17
N GLU A 75 1.07 -7.26 0.83
CA GLU A 75 1.72 -8.54 1.06
C GLU A 75 2.31 -9.05 -0.26
N TYR A 76 3.55 -9.51 -0.19
CA TYR A 76 4.29 -9.99 -1.35
C TYR A 76 5.34 -11.03 -0.93
N ALA A 77 5.76 -11.87 -1.86
CA ALA A 77 6.96 -12.69 -1.70
C ALA A 77 8.16 -11.94 -2.31
N ASP A 78 9.34 -11.99 -1.68
CA ASP A 78 10.55 -11.36 -2.21
C ASP A 78 11.16 -12.14 -3.40
N ARG A 79 12.46 -12.00 -3.69
CA ARG A 79 13.11 -12.81 -4.77
C ARG A 79 13.43 -14.24 -4.32
N GLY A 80 13.64 -14.46 -3.03
CA GLY A 80 13.89 -15.78 -2.44
C GLY A 80 12.60 -16.53 -2.04
N GLY A 81 11.44 -15.91 -2.25
CA GLY A 81 10.15 -16.49 -1.88
C GLY A 81 9.74 -16.22 -0.43
N LEU A 82 10.52 -15.44 0.32
CA LEU A 82 10.20 -15.10 1.69
C LEU A 82 8.99 -14.17 1.73
N ALA A 83 8.04 -14.46 2.61
CA ALA A 83 6.85 -13.65 2.82
C ALA A 83 7.22 -12.30 3.44
N CYS A 84 6.71 -11.24 2.83
CA CYS A 84 6.90 -9.86 3.25
C CYS A 84 5.56 -9.14 3.35
N GLN A 85 5.47 -8.22 4.29
CA GLN A 85 4.35 -7.30 4.43
C GLN A 85 4.89 -5.88 4.58
N LEU A 86 4.45 -4.97 3.71
CA LEU A 86 4.76 -3.55 3.77
C LEU A 86 3.48 -2.79 4.08
N ARG A 87 3.45 -2.07 5.21
CA ARG A 87 2.36 -1.17 5.58
C ARG A 87 2.86 0.25 5.72
N LYS A 88 2.09 1.19 5.18
CA LYS A 88 2.34 2.63 5.25
C LYS A 88 1.10 3.34 5.76
N ASP A 89 1.29 4.08 6.85
CA ASP A 89 0.28 4.94 7.44
C ASP A 89 0.66 6.40 7.19
N PHE A 90 -0.08 7.06 6.30
CA PHE A 90 0.19 8.44 5.91
C PHE A 90 -0.36 9.47 6.89
N THR A 91 -1.24 9.06 7.81
CA THR A 91 -1.76 9.90 8.90
C THR A 91 -0.71 10.01 9.99
N ASP A 92 -0.21 8.86 10.44
CA ASP A 92 0.75 8.78 11.54
C ASP A 92 2.22 8.90 11.09
N HIS A 93 2.46 9.01 9.78
CA HIS A 93 3.78 9.03 9.16
C HIS A 93 4.63 7.78 9.46
N LYS A 94 4.00 6.61 9.56
CA LYS A 94 4.65 5.35 9.94
C LYS A 94 4.84 4.42 8.74
N VAL A 95 5.98 3.73 8.73
CA VAL A 95 6.25 2.62 7.81
C VAL A 95 6.56 1.38 8.63
N PHE A 96 5.91 0.28 8.30
CA PHE A 96 6.15 -1.04 8.88
C PHE A 96 6.53 -1.99 7.76
N LEU A 97 7.61 -2.74 7.96
CA LEU A 97 7.99 -3.85 7.10
C LEU A 97 8.14 -5.09 7.98
N ILE A 98 7.48 -6.18 7.59
CA ILE A 98 7.71 -7.51 8.14
C ILE A 98 8.34 -8.34 7.02
N LYS A 99 9.40 -9.06 7.33
CA LYS A 99 10.09 -9.96 6.40
C LYS A 99 10.41 -11.25 7.15
N GLY A 100 9.64 -12.31 6.90
CA GLY A 100 9.67 -13.51 7.74
C GLY A 100 9.34 -13.18 9.19
N GLU A 101 10.25 -13.50 10.12
CA GLU A 101 10.11 -13.21 11.55
C GLU A 101 10.62 -11.81 11.93
N GLU A 102 11.32 -11.13 11.03
CA GLU A 102 11.91 -9.81 11.30
C GLU A 102 10.87 -8.70 11.10
N SER A 103 10.88 -7.70 12.00
CA SER A 103 10.02 -6.53 11.91
C SER A 103 10.82 -5.22 11.97
N PHE A 104 10.47 -4.29 11.11
CA PHE A 104 11.13 -3.00 10.94
C PHE A 104 10.08 -1.89 11.04
N LYS A 105 10.41 -0.80 11.75
CA LYS A 105 9.61 0.42 11.73
C LYS A 105 10.53 1.60 11.44
N THR A 106 10.16 2.44 10.48
CA THR A 106 10.83 3.72 10.17
C THR A 106 12.37 3.63 10.23
N ALA A 107 13.01 3.06 9.20
CA ALA A 107 14.47 2.98 9.01
C ALA A 107 15.33 2.58 10.23
N LYS A 108 14.74 1.97 11.27
CA LYS A 108 15.42 1.42 12.44
C LYS A 108 14.92 -0.01 12.68
N LEU A 109 15.86 -0.91 12.96
CA LEU A 109 15.58 -2.27 13.38
C LEU A 109 14.88 -2.21 14.74
N ILE A 110 13.76 -2.92 14.92
CA ILE A 110 13.20 -3.15 16.25
C ILE A 110 13.65 -4.55 16.65
N GLN A 111 14.55 -4.63 17.63
CA GLN A 111 14.78 -5.88 18.35
C GLN A 111 13.64 -6.03 19.37
N GLN A 112 12.99 -7.20 19.36
CA GLN A 112 12.04 -7.58 20.39
C GLN A 112 12.77 -7.84 21.71
#